data_AF-A2FHV5-F1
#
_entry.id   AF-A2FHV5-F1
#
_cell.length_a   1.000
_cell.length_b   1.000
_cell.length_c   1.000
_cell.angle_alpha   90.00
_cell.angle_beta   90.00
_cell.angle_gamma   90.00
#
_symmetry.space_group_name_H-M   'P 1'
#
loop_
_entity.id
_entity.type
_entity.pdbx_description
1 polymer ?
#
loop_
_entity_poly.entity_id
_entity_poly.type
_entity_poly.pdbx_seq_one_letter_code
_entity_poly.pdbx_strand_id
1 'polypeptide(L)'
;MEPHYLKALYPEQKKIKHHRTFKCQTTRDNEKIKKRIKINKNRINFINEYLNKFFSTNVTTTILISFAKLLSSQLNLTLDRLAKRNRTSLLCWYSENWNSIYYILNTVDFPSFIRKIPKEEEIQVSNMQPSCIDPSDLSYLLNYH
;
A
#
# COMPACT_ATOMS: atom_id res chain seq x y z
N MET A 1 -38.35 27.48 -42.94
CA MET A 1 -37.55 26.42 -43.57
C MET A 1 -36.15 26.52 -42.99
N GLU A 2 -35.85 25.74 -41.95
CA GLU A 2 -34.53 25.72 -41.33
C GLU A 2 -33.62 24.71 -42.06
N PRO A 3 -32.35 25.06 -42.32
CA PRO A 3 -31.45 24.20 -43.07
C PRO A 3 -30.96 22.99 -42.26
N HIS A 4 -31.21 21.80 -42.82
CA HIS A 4 -30.96 20.47 -42.26
C HIS A 4 -29.47 20.04 -42.17
N TYR A 5 -28.49 20.91 -42.38
CA TYR A 5 -27.08 20.51 -42.60
C TYR A 5 -26.16 20.55 -41.37
N LEU A 6 -26.60 20.98 -40.19
CA LEU A 6 -25.71 21.08 -39.01
C LEU A 6 -25.59 19.80 -38.16
N LYS A 7 -26.31 18.72 -38.47
CA LYS A 7 -26.22 17.45 -37.71
C LYS A 7 -25.01 16.56 -38.06
N ALA A 8 -24.21 16.93 -39.05
CA ALA A 8 -23.13 16.08 -39.57
C ALA A 8 -21.71 16.41 -39.04
N LEU A 9 -21.54 17.47 -38.24
CA LEU A 9 -20.20 17.94 -37.83
C LEU A 9 -19.77 17.53 -36.41
N TYR A 10 -20.61 16.85 -35.65
CA TYR A 10 -20.23 16.30 -34.34
C TYR A 10 -20.81 14.90 -34.19
N PRO A 11 -20.05 13.83 -34.47
CA PRO A 11 -20.44 12.52 -33.96
C PRO A 11 -20.42 12.62 -32.44
N GLU A 12 -21.58 12.48 -31.79
CA GLU A 12 -21.68 12.31 -30.34
C GLU A 12 -20.70 11.21 -29.93
N GLN A 13 -19.57 11.61 -29.34
CA GLN A 13 -18.62 10.70 -28.75
C GLN A 13 -19.30 10.05 -27.56
N LYS A 14 -19.98 8.93 -27.79
CA LYS A 14 -20.39 8.00 -26.74
C LYS A 14 -19.12 7.57 -26.04
N LYS A 15 -18.79 8.24 -24.93
CA LYS A 15 -17.71 7.85 -24.02
C LYS A 15 -18.05 6.47 -23.49
N ILE A 16 -17.54 5.43 -24.15
CA ILE A 16 -17.57 4.06 -23.66
C ILE A 16 -16.76 4.08 -22.36
N LYS A 17 -17.45 4.11 -21.21
CA LYS A 17 -16.82 3.94 -19.91
C LYS A 17 -16.16 2.55 -19.93
N HIS A 18 -14.83 2.50 -20.03
CA HIS A 18 -14.04 1.27 -19.93
C HIS A 18 -14.16 0.69 -18.52
N HIS A 19 -15.27 0.01 -18.25
CA HIS A 19 -15.60 -0.53 -16.93
C HIS A 19 -15.29 -2.03 -16.80
N ARG A 20 -14.26 -2.54 -17.51
CA ARG A 20 -14.01 -3.99 -17.59
C ARG A 20 -12.52 -4.35 -17.63
N THR A 21 -11.80 -4.09 -16.55
CA THR A 21 -10.47 -4.73 -16.34
C THR A 21 -10.05 -4.91 -14.88
N PHE A 22 -10.88 -4.51 -13.91
CA PHE A 22 -10.55 -4.65 -12.48
C PHE A 22 -10.87 -6.03 -11.89
N LYS A 23 -11.81 -6.79 -12.46
CA LYS A 23 -12.32 -8.03 -11.83
C LYS A 23 -11.30 -9.18 -11.80
N CYS A 24 -10.52 -9.39 -12.86
CA CYS A 24 -9.67 -10.60 -12.95
C CYS A 24 -8.46 -10.57 -12.00
N GLN A 25 -7.84 -9.41 -11.80
CA GLN A 25 -6.69 -9.28 -10.88
C GLN A 25 -7.13 -9.47 -9.42
N THR A 26 -8.24 -8.84 -9.03
CA THR A 26 -8.79 -8.95 -7.67
C THR A 26 -9.21 -10.38 -7.33
N THR A 27 -9.80 -11.14 -8.25
CA THR A 27 -10.18 -12.54 -7.99
C THR A 27 -8.98 -13.43 -7.76
N ARG A 28 -7.93 -13.34 -8.61
CA ARG A 28 -6.69 -14.12 -8.45
C ARG A 28 -5.97 -13.78 -7.14
N ASP A 29 -5.91 -12.51 -6.79
CA ASP A 29 -5.31 -12.07 -5.53
C ASP A 29 -6.09 -12.63 -4.33
N ASN A 30 -7.43 -12.55 -4.36
CA ASN A 30 -8.27 -13.12 -3.32
C ASN A 30 -8.09 -14.65 -3.17
N GLU A 31 -7.96 -15.39 -4.27
CA GLU A 31 -7.67 -16.82 -4.22
C GLU A 31 -6.31 -17.13 -3.58
N LYS A 32 -5.27 -16.37 -3.94
CA LYS A 32 -3.94 -16.50 -3.32
C LYS A 32 -4.01 -16.27 -1.80
N ILE A 33 -4.73 -15.23 -1.39
CA ILE A 33 -4.94 -14.91 0.03
C ILE A 33 -5.66 -16.04 0.74
N LYS A 34 -6.76 -16.56 0.16
CA LYS A 34 -7.50 -17.70 0.73
C LYS A 34 -6.63 -18.95 0.91
N LYS A 35 -5.77 -19.26 -0.07
CA LYS A 35 -4.82 -20.38 0.03
C LYS A 35 -3.83 -20.18 1.18
N ARG A 36 -3.24 -18.98 1.29
CA ARG A 36 -2.35 -18.62 2.40
C ARG A 36 -3.02 -18.72 3.77
N ILE A 37 -4.26 -18.23 3.88
CA ILE A 37 -5.04 -18.35 5.11
C ILE A 37 -5.26 -19.81 5.48
N LYS A 38 -5.60 -20.67 4.50
CA LYS A 38 -5.84 -22.09 4.76
C LYS A 38 -4.61 -22.77 5.36
N ILE A 39 -3.41 -22.44 4.88
CA ILE A 39 -2.14 -22.97 5.39
C ILE A 39 -1.85 -22.47 6.80
N ASN A 40 -2.08 -21.17 7.07
CA ASN A 40 -1.67 -20.52 8.31
C ASN A 40 -2.81 -20.33 9.33
N LYS A 41 -3.98 -20.94 9.12
CA LYS A 41 -5.24 -20.63 9.81
C LYS A 41 -5.11 -20.55 11.34
N ASN A 42 -4.43 -21.53 11.93
CA ASN A 42 -4.30 -21.63 13.40
C ASN A 42 -3.30 -20.60 13.95
N ARG A 43 -2.30 -20.20 13.16
CA ARG A 43 -1.22 -19.29 13.57
C ARG A 43 -1.63 -17.82 13.46
N ILE A 44 -2.49 -17.50 12.48
CA ILE A 44 -2.96 -16.13 12.23
C ILE A 44 -3.67 -15.54 13.46
N ASN A 45 -4.57 -16.31 14.07
CA ASN A 45 -5.33 -15.83 15.23
C ASN A 45 -4.41 -15.58 16.42
N PHE A 46 -3.53 -16.55 16.72
CA PHE A 46 -2.52 -16.42 17.78
C PHE A 46 -1.64 -15.19 17.59
N ILE A 47 -1.15 -14.95 16.38
CA ILE A 47 -0.28 -13.80 16.09
C ILE A 47 -1.03 -12.48 16.19
N ASN A 48 -2.27 -12.42 15.70
CA ASN A 48 -3.08 -11.22 15.81
C ASN A 48 -3.33 -10.87 17.29
N GLU A 49 -3.66 -11.85 18.14
CA GLU A 49 -3.80 -11.64 19.58
C GLU A 49 -2.49 -11.26 20.26
N TYR A 50 -1.39 -11.93 19.89
CA TYR A 50 -0.06 -11.64 20.44
C TYR A 50 0.35 -10.20 20.13
N LEU A 51 0.22 -9.77 18.87
CA LEU A 51 0.56 -8.40 18.46
C LEU A 51 -0.33 -7.38 19.16
N ASN A 52 -1.63 -7.65 19.32
CA ASN A 52 -2.52 -6.76 20.08
C ASN A 52 -2.09 -6.62 21.54
N LYS A 53 -1.68 -7.73 22.18
CA LYS A 53 -1.13 -7.70 23.55
C LYS A 53 0.21 -6.97 23.60
N PHE A 54 1.07 -7.18 22.61
CA PHE A 54 2.40 -6.58 22.54
C PHE A 54 2.35 -5.05 22.45
N PHE A 55 1.45 -4.51 21.64
CA PHE A 55 1.26 -3.06 21.51
C PHE A 55 0.31 -2.47 22.57
N SER A 56 -0.24 -3.30 23.47
CA SER A 56 -1.22 -2.93 24.50
C SER A 56 -2.42 -2.10 23.98
N THR A 57 -2.68 -2.16 22.68
CA THR A 57 -3.65 -1.32 21.97
C THR A 57 -4.22 -2.09 20.79
N ASN A 58 -5.36 -1.64 20.28
CA ASN A 58 -5.94 -2.18 19.04
C ASN A 58 -5.02 -1.83 17.86
N VAL A 59 -4.25 -2.82 17.40
CA VAL A 59 -3.24 -2.57 16.37
C VAL A 59 -3.93 -2.35 15.04
N THR A 60 -3.88 -1.11 14.56
CA THR A 60 -4.38 -0.75 13.23
C THR A 60 -3.51 -1.38 12.15
N THR A 61 -4.07 -1.53 10.95
CA THR A 61 -3.33 -2.10 9.81
C THR A 61 -2.11 -1.26 9.44
N THR A 62 -2.16 0.06 9.64
CA THR A 62 -1.02 0.97 9.41
C THR A 62 0.14 0.67 10.35
N ILE A 63 -0.12 0.51 11.65
CA ILE A 63 0.90 0.14 12.64
C ILE A 63 1.52 -1.21 12.27
N LEU A 64 0.70 -2.21 11.92
CA LEU A 64 1.21 -3.52 11.47
C LEU A 64 2.09 -3.42 10.22
N ILE A 65 1.77 -2.53 9.27
CA ILE A 65 2.56 -2.35 8.06
C ILE A 65 3.89 -1.68 8.39
N SER A 66 3.90 -0.62 9.20
CA SER A 66 5.12 0.05 9.61
C SER A 66 6.04 -0.92 10.37
N PHE A 67 5.45 -1.72 11.27
CA PHE A 67 6.18 -2.76 11.98
C PHE A 67 6.72 -3.86 11.03
N ALA A 68 5.94 -4.26 10.03
CA ALA A 68 6.38 -5.26 9.05
C ALA A 68 7.52 -4.74 8.18
N LYS A 69 7.48 -3.48 7.77
CA LYS A 69 8.58 -2.82 7.03
C LYS A 69 9.87 -2.80 7.84
N LEU A 70 9.74 -2.52 9.13
CA LEU A 70 10.89 -2.51 10.03
C LEU A 70 11.53 -3.89 10.16
N LEU A 71 10.72 -4.91 10.46
CA LEU A 71 11.19 -6.29 10.54
C LEU A 71 11.74 -6.80 9.21
N SER A 72 11.11 -6.40 8.11
CA SER A 72 11.56 -6.70 6.74
C SER A 72 12.96 -6.15 6.48
N SER A 73 13.25 -4.92 6.92
CA SER A 73 14.58 -4.32 6.83
C SER A 73 15.60 -5.03 7.72
N GLN A 74 15.24 -5.36 8.96
CA GLN A 74 16.14 -6.01 9.92
C GLN A 74 16.48 -7.46 9.55
N LEU A 75 15.49 -8.21 9.05
CA LEU A 75 15.64 -9.63 8.69
C LEU A 75 15.99 -9.84 7.21
N ASN A 76 16.14 -8.76 6.43
CA ASN A 76 16.28 -8.81 4.97
C ASN A 76 15.18 -9.66 4.29
N LEU A 77 13.95 -9.59 4.81
CA LEU A 77 12.79 -10.31 4.27
C LEU A 77 12.02 -9.42 3.30
N THR A 78 11.48 -9.99 2.23
CA THR A 78 10.64 -9.23 1.28
C THR A 78 9.20 -9.12 1.77
N LEU A 79 8.69 -7.88 1.84
CA LEU A 79 7.28 -7.63 2.14
C LEU A 79 6.44 -7.57 0.86
N ASP A 80 5.60 -8.58 0.66
CA ASP A 80 4.77 -8.72 -0.52
C ASP A 80 3.79 -7.56 -0.73
N ARG A 81 3.49 -7.25 -2.00
CA ARG A 81 2.46 -6.28 -2.38
C ARG A 81 1.09 -6.57 -1.75
N LEU A 82 0.72 -7.86 -1.64
CA LEU A 82 -0.56 -8.28 -1.04
C LEU A 82 -0.59 -8.04 0.48
N ALA A 83 0.53 -8.28 1.16
CA ALA A 83 0.66 -8.01 2.60
C ALA A 83 0.53 -6.51 2.89
N LYS A 84 1.05 -5.63 2.03
CA LYS A 84 0.90 -4.17 2.18
C LYS A 84 -0.54 -3.67 2.00
N ARG A 85 -1.39 -4.43 1.30
CA ARG A 85 -2.76 -3.99 0.91
C ARG A 85 -3.88 -4.65 1.69
N ASN A 86 -3.63 -5.84 2.26
CA ASN A 86 -4.65 -6.64 2.92
C ASN A 86 -4.15 -7.10 4.29
N ARG A 87 -4.87 -6.74 5.35
CA ARG A 87 -4.51 -7.07 6.74
C ARG A 87 -4.35 -8.57 6.96
N THR A 88 -5.25 -9.39 6.42
CA THR A 88 -5.16 -10.84 6.59
C THR A 88 -3.93 -11.42 5.91
N SER A 89 -3.57 -10.89 4.74
CA SER A 89 -2.33 -11.25 4.03
C SER A 89 -1.09 -10.83 4.79
N LEU A 90 -1.15 -9.68 5.47
CA LEU A 90 -0.09 -9.21 6.35
C LEU A 90 0.11 -10.15 7.53
N LEU A 91 -0.98 -10.56 8.19
CA LEU A 91 -0.91 -11.56 9.26
C LEU A 91 -0.39 -12.92 8.77
N CYS A 92 -0.72 -13.31 7.54
CA CYS A 92 -0.11 -14.49 6.91
C CYS A 92 1.41 -14.33 6.78
N TRP A 93 1.89 -13.18 6.30
CA TRP A 93 3.33 -12.89 6.21
C TRP A 93 4.03 -12.94 7.57
N TYR A 94 3.41 -12.40 8.63
CA TYR A 94 3.92 -12.54 10.00
C TYR A 94 3.98 -13.99 10.44
N SER A 95 2.96 -14.80 10.12
CA SER A 95 2.95 -16.22 10.47
C SER A 95 4.01 -17.04 9.74
N GLU A 96 4.25 -16.75 8.47
CA GLU A 96 5.30 -17.39 7.68
C GLU A 96 6.69 -17.15 8.30
N ASN A 97 6.93 -15.95 8.80
CA ASN A 97 8.24 -15.53 9.34
C ASN A 97 8.29 -15.47 10.88
N TRP A 98 7.32 -16.09 11.56
CA TRP A 98 7.12 -15.89 13.00
C TRP A 98 8.32 -16.26 13.86
N ASN A 99 9.07 -17.30 13.49
CA ASN A 99 10.20 -17.77 14.29
C ASN A 99 11.29 -16.69 14.42
N SER A 100 11.65 -16.06 13.30
CA SER A 100 12.63 -14.97 13.28
C SER A 100 12.11 -13.70 13.94
N ILE A 101 10.82 -13.39 13.72
CA ILE A 101 10.16 -12.22 14.32
C ILE A 101 10.09 -12.35 15.83
N TYR A 102 9.70 -13.53 16.33
CA TYR A 102 9.61 -13.83 17.75
C TYR A 102 10.98 -13.74 18.43
N TYR A 103 12.04 -14.21 17.77
CA TYR A 103 13.40 -14.03 18.29
C TYR A 103 13.72 -12.55 18.50
N ILE A 104 13.58 -11.71 17.47
CA ILE A 104 13.84 -10.25 17.57
C ILE A 104 13.02 -9.59 18.67
N LEU A 105 11.74 -9.96 18.78
CA LEU A 105 10.83 -9.39 19.77
C LEU A 105 11.24 -9.67 21.22
N ASN A 106 11.92 -10.80 21.48
CA ASN A 106 12.33 -11.18 22.83
C ASN A 106 13.81 -10.89 23.13
N THR A 107 14.68 -10.82 22.12
CA THR A 107 16.12 -10.60 22.33
C THR A 107 16.55 -9.16 22.23
N VAL A 108 15.89 -8.37 21.38
CA VAL A 108 16.19 -6.95 21.25
C VAL A 108 15.34 -6.22 22.27
N ASP A 109 15.94 -5.28 23.00
CA ASP A 109 15.23 -4.38 23.91
C ASP A 109 14.31 -3.45 23.09
N PHE A 110 13.26 -4.03 22.55
CA PHE A 110 12.40 -3.48 21.50
C PHE A 110 11.75 -2.14 21.90
N PRO A 111 11.40 -1.89 23.18
CA PRO A 111 10.92 -0.58 23.61
C PRO A 111 11.93 0.55 23.34
N SER A 112 13.23 0.27 23.48
CA SER A 112 14.30 1.23 23.16
C SER A 112 14.46 1.41 21.65
N PHE A 113 14.15 0.37 20.86
CA PHE A 113 14.22 0.38 19.41
C PHE A 113 13.11 1.25 18.77
N ILE A 114 11.86 1.12 19.21
CA ILE A 114 10.75 1.95 18.70
C ILE A 114 11.04 3.44 18.87
N ARG A 115 11.71 3.83 19.96
CA ARG A 115 12.06 5.23 20.24
C ARG A 115 13.13 5.81 19.31
N LYS A 116 13.96 4.95 18.71
CA LYS A 116 15.00 5.34 17.74
C LYS A 116 14.48 5.48 16.31
N ILE A 117 13.23 5.07 16.06
CA ILE A 117 12.61 5.30 14.76
C ILE A 117 12.51 6.82 14.59
N PRO A 118 13.14 7.41 13.56
CA PRO A 118 12.84 8.78 13.20
C PRO A 118 11.34 8.81 12.97
N LYS A 119 10.60 9.58 13.78
CA LYS A 119 9.22 9.94 13.43
C LYS A 119 9.36 10.47 12.01
N GLU A 120 8.83 9.74 11.02
CA GLU A 120 8.88 10.17 9.64
C GLU A 120 8.43 11.64 9.66
N GLU A 121 9.38 12.52 9.35
CA GLU A 121 9.11 13.92 9.08
C GLU A 121 7.93 13.91 8.12
N GLU A 122 6.94 14.74 8.43
CA GLU A 122 5.85 15.02 7.53
C GLU A 122 6.42 15.09 6.12
N ILE A 123 5.96 14.21 5.24
CA ILE A 123 6.28 14.27 3.83
C ILE A 123 5.85 15.66 3.40
N GLN A 124 6.78 16.60 3.30
CA GLN A 124 6.58 17.81 2.53
C GLN A 124 6.42 17.31 1.10
N VAL A 125 5.16 17.18 0.70
CA VAL A 125 4.77 17.01 -0.69
C VAL A 125 5.16 18.31 -1.37
N SER A 126 6.44 18.46 -1.72
CA SER A 126 6.82 19.41 -2.74
C SER A 126 6.20 18.90 -4.03
N ASN A 127 5.40 19.77 -4.64
CA ASN A 127 4.62 19.53 -5.85
C ASN A 127 5.47 18.88 -6.96
N MET A 128 5.52 17.55 -7.02
CA MET A 128 5.81 16.86 -8.27
C MET A 128 4.52 16.87 -9.09
N GLN A 129 4.30 17.97 -9.80
CA GLN A 129 3.44 17.90 -10.98
C GLN A 129 4.18 17.05 -12.03
N PRO A 130 3.55 16.00 -12.59
CA PRO A 130 4.00 15.42 -13.83
C PRO A 130 3.45 16.31 -14.95
N SER A 131 4.02 17.51 -15.13
CA SER A 131 3.72 18.30 -16.32
C SER A 131 4.56 17.76 -17.47
N CYS A 132 3.91 17.52 -18.60
CA CYS A 132 4.62 17.58 -19.87
C CYS A 132 5.24 18.98 -19.95
N ILE A 133 6.57 19.05 -19.80
CA ILE A 133 7.31 20.29 -19.97
C ILE A 133 7.20 20.60 -21.46
N ASP A 134 6.44 21.65 -21.82
CA ASP A 134 6.50 22.22 -23.15
C ASP A 134 7.84 22.96 -23.27
N PRO A 135 8.78 22.50 -24.10
CA PRO A 135 10.08 23.13 -24.24
C PRO A 135 10.01 24.53 -24.87
N SER A 136 8.82 24.97 -25.30
CA SER A 136 8.58 26.30 -25.88
C SER A 136 8.23 27.37 -24.84
N ASP A 137 7.99 27.00 -23.57
CA ASP A 137 7.52 27.92 -22.55
C ASP A 137 8.68 28.51 -21.71
N LEU A 138 9.05 29.76 -22.02
CA LEU A 138 10.09 30.53 -21.31
C LEU A 138 9.57 31.26 -20.07
N SER A 139 8.28 31.15 -19.73
CA SER A 139 7.68 31.85 -18.57
C SER A 139 8.36 31.49 -17.24
N TYR A 140 8.91 30.28 -17.15
CA TYR A 140 9.66 29.78 -15.99
C TYR A 140 11.04 30.44 -15.79
N LEU A 141 11.55 31.21 -16.76
CA LEU A 141 12.85 31.89 -16.68
C LEU A 141 12.77 33.33 -16.19
N LEU A 142 11.56 33.85 -15.97
CA LEU A 142 11.37 35.18 -15.44
C LEU A 142 11.10 35.10 -13.94
N ASN A 143 12.16 35.29 -13.15
CA ASN A 143 12.01 35.59 -11.73
C ASN A 143 11.36 36.98 -11.62
N TYR A 144 10.05 36.99 -11.38
CA TYR A 144 9.34 38.22 -11.02
C TYR A 144 9.87 38.69 -9.65
N HIS A 145 10.50 39.86 -9.63
CA HIS A 145 10.93 40.55 -8.42
C HIS A 145 9.77 41.30 -7.76
#